data_AF-A0A7W3SW87-F1
#
_entry.id   AF-A0A7W3SW87-F1
#
_cell.length_a   1.000
_cell.length_b   1.000
_cell.length_c   1.000
_cell.angle_alpha   90.00
_cell.angle_beta   90.00
_cell.angle_gamma   90.00
#
_symmetry.space_group_name_H-M   'P 1'
#
loop_
_entity.id
_entity.type
_entity.pdbx_description
1 polymer ?
#
loop_
_entity_poly.entity_id
_entity_poly.type
_entity_poly.pdbx_seq_one_letter_code
_entity_poly.pdbx_strand_id
1 'polypeptide(L)'
;MRTHRHTHYIRLGVSIVAEILACISAYSKVKRIFFIDDSFLSVMPNHEKWLLELCRLLKENHIDIPFDIYVRAKGVIKYEGLLDELKECRMSSVFIGIESFLDEQLKFYNKQTTRDENISALNILKKHGIACDIGFIPLDPTVSLEQVIDNYIELKIVPPLILLKTSRPFQCIGQS
;
A
#
# COMPACT_ATOMS: atom_id res chain seq x y z
N MET A 1 22.32 24.14 -12.57
CA MET A 1 21.24 23.18 -12.28
C MET A 1 21.23 22.86 -10.78
N ARG A 2 20.27 23.39 -10.03
CA ARG A 2 20.06 23.00 -8.62
C ARG A 2 19.38 21.64 -8.64
N THR A 3 20.09 20.60 -8.22
CA THR A 3 19.46 19.32 -7.88
C THR A 3 18.68 19.54 -6.59
N HIS A 4 17.37 19.69 -6.68
CA HIS A 4 16.51 19.64 -5.51
C HIS A 4 16.58 18.22 -4.94
N ARG A 5 17.44 18.01 -3.95
CA ARG A 5 17.38 16.82 -3.10
C ARG A 5 16.14 16.98 -2.23
N HIS A 6 15.05 16.32 -2.60
CA HIS A 6 13.94 16.11 -1.68
C HIS A 6 14.44 15.21 -0.54
N THR A 7 14.89 15.80 0.55
CA THR A 7 15.14 15.08 1.79
C THR A 7 13.80 14.54 2.29
N HIS A 8 13.65 13.22 2.26
CA HIS A 8 12.50 12.56 2.86
C HIS A 8 12.64 12.68 4.39
N TYR A 9 11.67 13.32 5.03
CA TYR A 9 11.66 13.48 6.48
C TYR A 9 10.81 12.37 7.09
N ILE A 10 11.48 11.41 7.74
CA ILE A 10 10.79 10.38 8.53
C ILE A 10 10.60 10.88 9.95
N ARG A 11 9.36 10.76 10.44
CA ARG A 11 9.01 11.10 11.82
C ARG A 11 9.42 9.96 12.76
N LEU A 12 9.82 10.31 13.98
CA LEU A 12 10.14 9.32 15.00
C LEU A 12 8.91 8.48 15.33
N GLY A 13 9.08 7.16 15.47
CA GLY A 13 7.98 6.24 15.81
C GLY A 13 7.24 6.65 17.08
N VAL A 14 7.98 7.13 18.10
CA VAL A 14 7.39 7.63 19.36
C VAL A 14 6.44 8.82 19.14
N SER A 15 6.75 9.71 18.20
CA SER A 15 5.91 10.87 17.89
C SER A 15 4.65 10.44 17.14
N ILE A 16 4.74 9.42 16.29
CA ILE A 16 3.59 8.83 15.58
C ILE A 16 2.65 8.16 16.58
N VAL A 17 3.19 7.33 17.48
CA VAL A 17 2.41 6.65 18.51
C VAL A 17 1.73 7.64 19.45
N ALA A 18 2.44 8.70 19.86
CA ALA A 18 1.84 9.77 20.68
C ALA A 18 0.63 10.43 19.99
N GLU A 19 0.70 10.68 18.69
CA GLU A 19 -0.43 11.23 17.93
C GLU A 19 -1.58 10.23 17.79
N ILE A 20 -1.28 8.95 17.54
CA ILE A 20 -2.31 7.91 17.49
C ILE A 20 -3.05 7.83 18.84
N LEU A 21 -2.32 7.82 19.95
CA LEU A 21 -2.90 7.82 21.29
C LEU A 21 -3.73 9.07 21.60
N ALA A 22 -3.26 10.24 21.15
CA ALA A 22 -4.03 11.49 21.25
C ALA A 22 -5.34 11.43 20.44
N CYS A 23 -5.33 10.82 19.26
CA CYS A 23 -6.55 10.58 18.47
C CYS A 23 -7.48 9.59 19.16
N ILE A 24 -6.97 8.48 19.71
CA ILE A 24 -7.77 7.48 20.42
C ILE A 24 -8.43 8.11 21.66
N SER A 25 -7.73 8.99 22.39
CA SER A 25 -8.30 9.65 23.57
C SER A 25 -9.32 10.73 23.21
N ALA A 26 -9.11 11.46 22.11
CA ALA A 26 -10.03 12.50 21.64
C ALA A 26 -11.31 11.95 20.99
N TYR A 27 -11.24 10.76 20.36
CA TYR A 27 -12.35 10.20 19.59
C TYR A 27 -12.73 8.80 20.09
N SER A 28 -13.94 8.67 20.62
CA SER A 28 -14.37 7.49 21.39
C SER A 28 -14.58 6.18 20.60
N LYS A 29 -14.29 6.14 19.28
CA LYS A 29 -14.46 4.95 18.42
C LYS A 29 -13.53 4.94 17.20
N VAL A 30 -12.21 5.12 17.38
CA VAL A 30 -11.26 4.94 16.27
C VAL A 30 -11.21 3.45 15.89
N LYS A 31 -11.60 3.13 14.64
CA LYS A 31 -11.67 1.75 14.13
C LYS A 31 -10.62 1.41 13.10
N ARG A 32 -9.97 2.42 12.52
CA ARG A 32 -9.02 2.28 11.42
C ARG A 32 -8.13 3.51 11.37
N ILE A 33 -6.86 3.30 11.01
CA ILE A 33 -5.87 4.36 10.81
C ILE A 33 -5.44 4.32 9.35
N PHE A 34 -5.27 5.49 8.73
CA PHE A 34 -4.71 5.60 7.39
C PHE A 34 -3.40 6.37 7.49
N PHE A 35 -2.30 5.73 7.09
CA PHE A 35 -1.03 6.41 6.89
C PHE A 35 -1.06 7.11 5.54
N ILE A 36 -0.94 8.44 5.57
CA ILE A 36 -1.08 9.33 4.39
C ILE A 36 0.26 9.67 3.74
N ASP A 37 1.32 8.93 4.05
CA ASP A 37 2.63 9.07 3.44
C ASP A 37 2.60 8.86 1.92
N ASP A 38 3.43 9.58 1.17
CA ASP A 38 3.61 9.38 -0.27
C ASP A 38 4.02 7.95 -0.64
N SER A 39 4.66 7.23 0.29
CA SER A 39 4.91 5.79 0.24
C SER A 39 5.42 5.35 1.59
N PHE A 40 4.60 4.65 2.36
CA PHE A 40 4.94 4.14 3.69
C PHE A 40 6.15 3.18 3.64
N LEU A 41 6.24 2.36 2.59
CA LEU A 41 7.38 1.46 2.33
C LEU A 41 8.45 2.15 1.47
N SER A 42 8.83 3.37 1.82
CA SER A 42 9.87 4.10 1.07
C SER A 42 11.23 3.40 1.12
N VAL A 43 11.91 3.28 -0.02
CA VAL A 43 13.23 2.65 -0.10
C VAL A 43 14.30 3.66 0.30
N MET A 44 14.73 3.61 1.56
CA MET A 44 15.76 4.52 2.08
C MET A 44 16.60 3.90 3.22
N PRO A 45 17.76 4.48 3.55
CA PRO A 45 18.61 3.97 4.63
C PRO A 45 17.87 3.91 5.97
N ASN A 46 18.08 2.82 6.71
CA ASN A 46 17.48 2.57 8.04
C ASN A 46 15.94 2.46 8.09
N HIS A 47 15.24 2.48 6.96
CA HIS A 47 13.77 2.40 6.95
C HIS A 47 13.25 1.08 7.52
N GLU A 48 13.94 -0.03 7.27
CA GLU A 48 13.63 -1.33 7.88
C GLU A 48 13.67 -1.27 9.41
N LYS A 49 14.71 -0.64 9.99
CA LYS A 49 14.80 -0.44 11.44
C LYS A 49 13.66 0.44 11.95
N TRP A 50 13.28 1.46 11.19
CA TRP A 50 12.16 2.31 11.53
C TRP A 50 10.82 1.58 11.49
N LEU A 51 10.59 0.71 10.49
CA LEU A 51 9.38 -0.12 10.40
C LEU A 51 9.27 -1.07 11.60
N LEU A 52 10.36 -1.75 11.94
CA LEU A 52 10.43 -2.65 13.10
C LEU A 52 10.20 -1.89 14.42
N GLU A 53 10.79 -0.70 14.55
CA GLU A 53 10.61 0.14 15.73
C GLU A 53 9.17 0.63 15.87
N LEU A 54 8.55 1.09 14.78
CA LEU A 54 7.14 1.48 14.79
C LEU A 54 6.25 0.29 15.19
N CYS A 55 6.49 -0.88 14.62
CA CYS A 55 5.83 -2.13 14.98
C CYS A 55 5.94 -2.47 16.47
N ARG A 56 7.15 -2.42 17.02
CA ARG A 56 7.41 -2.63 18.44
C ARG A 56 6.63 -1.64 19.30
N LEU A 57 6.67 -0.36 18.97
CA LEU A 57 5.99 0.69 19.73
C LEU A 57 4.46 0.54 19.67
N LEU A 58 3.88 0.16 18.53
CA LEU A 58 2.44 -0.12 18.41
C LEU A 58 2.03 -1.27 19.33
N LYS A 59 2.82 -2.36 19.36
CA LYS A 59 2.58 -3.53 20.21
C LYS A 59 2.70 -3.19 21.71
N GLU A 60 3.75 -2.46 22.10
CA GLU A 60 3.99 -2.05 23.50
C GLU A 60 2.92 -1.12 24.05
N ASN A 61 2.33 -0.28 23.20
CA ASN A 61 1.25 0.62 23.58
C ASN A 61 -0.15 0.00 23.39
N HIS A 62 -0.22 -1.31 23.10
CA HIS A 62 -1.47 -2.04 22.90
C HIS A 62 -2.40 -1.42 21.84
N ILE A 63 -1.82 -0.84 20.78
CA ILE A 63 -2.59 -0.25 19.68
C ILE A 63 -2.99 -1.40 18.73
N ASP A 64 -4.20 -1.93 18.94
CA ASP A 64 -4.77 -3.04 18.15
C ASP A 64 -5.69 -2.57 16.98
N ILE A 65 -5.51 -1.32 16.55
CA ILE A 65 -6.34 -0.72 15.50
C ILE A 65 -5.76 -1.08 14.12
N PRO A 66 -6.55 -1.68 13.21
CA PRO A 66 -6.10 -1.93 11.85
C PRO A 66 -5.67 -0.66 11.14
N PHE A 67 -4.57 -0.72 10.39
CA PHE A 67 -4.10 0.43 9.61
C PHE A 67 -3.88 0.08 8.13
N ASP A 68 -4.05 1.08 7.28
CA ASP A 68 -3.83 0.98 5.84
C ASP A 68 -2.72 1.92 5.40
N ILE A 69 -1.98 1.52 4.36
CA ILE A 69 -0.81 2.24 3.88
C ILE A 69 -0.87 2.46 2.37
N TYR A 70 -0.31 3.58 1.90
CA TYR A 70 0.01 3.79 0.49
C TYR A 70 1.45 3.35 0.22
N VAL A 71 1.69 2.65 -0.90
CA VAL A 71 3.04 2.19 -1.28
C VAL A 71 3.29 2.28 -2.79
N ARG A 72 4.57 2.21 -3.15
CA ARG A 72 5.04 1.95 -4.52
C ARG A 72 5.56 0.52 -4.64
N ALA A 73 5.52 -0.05 -5.85
CA ALA A 73 5.93 -1.43 -6.13
C ALA A 73 7.33 -1.78 -5.58
N LYS A 74 8.31 -0.91 -5.80
CA LYS A 74 9.69 -1.07 -5.28
C LYS A 74 9.76 -1.24 -3.77
N GLY A 75 8.89 -0.56 -3.01
CA GLY A 75 8.81 -0.69 -1.56
C GLY A 75 8.37 -2.09 -1.14
N VAL A 76 7.32 -2.61 -1.77
CA VAL A 76 6.82 -3.97 -1.52
C VAL A 76 7.91 -5.00 -1.80
N ILE A 77 8.58 -4.91 -2.95
CA ILE A 77 9.66 -5.82 -3.33
C ILE A 77 10.82 -5.73 -2.32
N LYS A 78 11.22 -4.51 -1.94
CA LYS A 78 12.35 -4.29 -1.04
C LYS A 78 12.11 -4.86 0.36
N TYR A 79 10.88 -4.77 0.86
CA TYR A 79 10.53 -5.12 2.24
C TYR A 79 9.63 -6.35 2.35
N GLU A 80 9.64 -7.25 1.36
CA GLU A 80 8.86 -8.50 1.38
C GLU A 80 9.01 -9.26 2.71
N GLY A 81 10.25 -9.38 3.22
CA GLY A 81 10.55 -10.07 4.47
C GLY A 81 9.94 -9.45 5.75
N LEU A 82 9.41 -8.23 5.68
CA LEU A 82 8.78 -7.54 6.81
C LEU A 82 7.24 -7.53 6.73
N LEU A 83 6.67 -8.00 5.62
CA LEU A 83 5.22 -7.91 5.39
C LEU A 83 4.41 -8.70 6.43
N ASP A 84 4.93 -9.84 6.89
CA ASP A 84 4.28 -10.63 7.94
C ASP A 84 4.34 -9.93 9.30
N GLU A 85 5.48 -9.33 9.65
CA GLU A 85 5.63 -8.52 10.87
C GLU A 85 4.66 -7.33 10.86
N LEU A 86 4.54 -6.63 9.72
CA LEU A 86 3.59 -5.51 9.59
C LEU A 86 2.13 -5.95 9.76
N LYS A 87 1.75 -7.14 9.28
CA LYS A 87 0.41 -7.71 9.52
C LYS A 87 0.18 -7.98 11.01
N GLU A 88 1.16 -8.54 11.71
CA GLU A 88 1.10 -8.75 13.17
C GLU A 88 0.95 -7.42 13.92
N CYS A 89 1.49 -6.32 13.37
CA CYS A 89 1.28 -4.96 13.88
C CYS A 89 -0.05 -4.34 13.44
N ARG A 90 -0.95 -5.10 12.83
CA ARG A 90 -2.29 -4.69 12.37
C ARG A 90 -2.33 -3.93 11.05
N MET A 91 -1.29 -4.02 10.21
CA MET A 91 -1.43 -3.64 8.81
C MET A 91 -2.53 -4.48 8.15
N SER A 92 -3.57 -3.81 7.65
CA SER A 92 -4.79 -4.45 7.16
C SER A 92 -4.83 -4.52 5.64
N SER A 93 -4.45 -3.44 4.96
CA SER A 93 -4.47 -3.38 3.50
C SER A 93 -3.49 -2.35 2.96
N VAL A 94 -3.23 -2.45 1.66
CA VAL A 94 -2.25 -1.63 0.95
C VAL A 94 -2.91 -1.02 -0.28
N PHE A 95 -2.79 0.29 -0.45
CA PHE A 95 -2.98 0.91 -1.75
C PHE A 95 -1.64 0.95 -2.47
N ILE A 96 -1.52 0.33 -3.65
CA ILE A 96 -0.30 0.35 -4.46
C ILE A 96 -0.53 1.13 -5.75
N GLY A 97 0.28 2.18 -5.97
CA GLY A 97 0.23 2.94 -7.22
C GLY A 97 0.94 2.19 -8.36
N ILE A 98 0.20 1.36 -9.09
CA ILE A 98 0.65 0.61 -10.28
C ILE A 98 0.65 1.52 -11.52
N GLU A 99 -0.41 2.32 -11.66
CA GLU A 99 -0.75 3.23 -12.75
C GLU A 99 -0.95 2.57 -14.13
N SER A 100 -0.05 1.67 -14.54
CA SER A 100 -0.09 1.00 -15.83
C SER A 100 0.72 -0.30 -15.81
N PHE A 101 0.38 -1.22 -16.72
CA PHE A 101 1.15 -2.42 -17.05
C PHE A 101 1.93 -2.27 -18.37
N LEU A 102 2.08 -1.05 -18.88
CA LEU A 102 2.86 -0.73 -20.08
C LEU A 102 4.04 0.18 -19.72
N ASP A 103 5.26 -0.28 -20.01
CA ASP A 103 6.47 0.46 -19.68
C ASP A 103 6.53 1.85 -20.35
N GLU A 104 5.95 1.99 -21.54
CA GLU A 104 5.86 3.27 -22.25
C GLU A 104 5.03 4.31 -21.49
N GLN A 105 3.87 3.90 -20.94
CA GLN A 105 3.03 4.76 -20.10
C GLN A 105 3.70 5.05 -18.76
N LEU A 106 4.32 4.05 -18.13
CA LEU A 106 5.06 4.25 -16.88
C LEU A 106 6.20 5.26 -17.04
N LYS A 107 6.88 5.23 -18.20
CA LYS A 107 7.89 6.22 -18.57
C LYS A 107 7.26 7.60 -18.82
N PHE A 108 6.14 7.66 -19.54
CA PHE A 108 5.41 8.91 -19.79
C PHE A 108 4.94 9.58 -18.48
N TYR A 109 4.45 8.79 -17.52
CA TYR A 109 4.05 9.26 -16.19
C TYR A 109 5.23 9.57 -15.26
N ASN A 110 6.47 9.34 -15.71
CA ASN A 110 7.69 9.46 -14.90
C ASN A 110 7.59 8.67 -13.58
N LYS A 111 6.97 7.48 -13.62
CA LYS A 111 6.67 6.69 -12.42
C LYS A 111 7.91 6.05 -11.79
N GLN A 112 9.00 5.95 -12.55
CA GLN A 112 10.26 5.33 -12.14
C GLN A 112 10.09 3.88 -11.68
N THR A 113 9.24 3.11 -12.37
CA THR A 113 9.03 1.68 -12.17
C THR A 113 8.82 0.97 -13.51
N THR A 114 8.83 -0.36 -13.53
CA THR A 114 8.53 -1.18 -14.72
C THR A 114 7.29 -2.04 -14.52
N ARG A 115 6.72 -2.54 -15.62
CA ARG A 115 5.66 -3.55 -15.60
C ARG A 115 6.04 -4.76 -14.75
N ASP A 116 7.26 -5.25 -14.90
CA ASP A 116 7.74 -6.43 -14.16
C ASP A 116 7.83 -6.15 -12.65
N GLU A 117 8.25 -4.96 -12.24
CA GLU A 117 8.24 -4.56 -10.83
C GLU A 117 6.80 -4.48 -10.29
N ASN A 118 5.88 -3.90 -11.07
CA ASN A 118 4.46 -3.85 -10.71
C ASN A 118 3.87 -5.27 -10.52
N ILE A 119 4.11 -6.16 -11.49
CA ILE A 119 3.69 -7.57 -11.44
C ILE A 119 4.30 -8.29 -10.25
N SER A 120 5.60 -8.11 -10.01
CA SER A 120 6.32 -8.72 -8.88
C SER A 120 5.73 -8.27 -7.54
N ALA A 121 5.49 -6.97 -7.36
CA ALA A 121 4.89 -6.44 -6.15
C ALA A 121 3.49 -7.02 -5.89
N LEU A 122 2.64 -7.11 -6.92
CA LEU A 122 1.30 -7.70 -6.79
C LEU A 122 1.36 -9.18 -6.41
N ASN A 123 2.29 -9.94 -7.01
CA ASN A 123 2.50 -11.35 -6.66
C ASN A 123 2.99 -11.53 -5.22
N ILE A 124 3.87 -10.65 -4.74
CA ILE A 124 4.32 -10.65 -3.33
C ILE A 124 3.14 -10.40 -2.39
N LEU A 125 2.32 -9.36 -2.65
CA LEU A 125 1.14 -9.07 -1.82
C LEU A 125 0.17 -10.25 -1.80
N LYS A 126 -0.06 -10.88 -2.96
CA LYS A 126 -0.87 -12.10 -3.10
C LYS A 126 -0.33 -13.26 -2.27
N LYS A 127 0.98 -13.53 -2.38
CA LYS A 127 1.69 -14.59 -1.64
C LYS A 127 1.54 -14.43 -0.13
N HIS A 128 1.62 -13.19 0.37
CA HIS A 128 1.46 -12.88 1.79
C HIS A 128 -0.01 -12.71 2.24
N GLY A 129 -0.98 -12.89 1.34
CA GLY A 129 -2.40 -12.75 1.66
C GLY A 129 -2.81 -11.33 2.07
N ILE A 130 -2.11 -10.32 1.56
CA ILE A 130 -2.38 -8.90 1.88
C ILE A 130 -3.44 -8.38 0.91
N ALA A 131 -4.53 -7.84 1.45
CA ALA A 131 -5.53 -7.14 0.65
C ALA A 131 -4.92 -5.89 0.03
N CYS A 132 -5.11 -5.70 -1.28
CA CYS A 132 -4.58 -4.52 -1.96
C CYS A 132 -5.58 -3.88 -2.90
N ASP A 133 -5.58 -2.55 -2.90
CA ASP A 133 -6.17 -1.69 -3.92
C ASP A 133 -5.07 -1.16 -4.82
N ILE A 134 -5.39 -0.92 -6.09
CA ILE A 134 -4.42 -0.40 -7.06
C ILE A 134 -4.80 1.00 -7.53
N GLY A 135 -3.81 1.87 -7.64
CA GLY A 135 -3.89 3.04 -8.51
C GLY A 135 -3.68 2.60 -9.95
N PHE A 136 -4.60 2.96 -10.85
CA PHE A 136 -4.56 2.56 -12.24
C PHE A 136 -5.14 3.66 -13.13
N ILE A 137 -4.41 4.00 -14.21
CA ILE A 137 -4.75 5.05 -15.16
C ILE A 137 -5.03 4.36 -16.50
N PRO A 138 -6.29 4.04 -16.82
CA PRO A 138 -6.63 3.29 -18.03
C PRO A 138 -6.39 4.08 -19.31
N LEU A 139 -6.46 5.41 -19.24
CA LEU A 139 -6.46 6.30 -20.39
C LEU A 139 -5.47 7.45 -20.18
N ASP A 140 -4.66 7.70 -21.21
CA ASP A 140 -3.85 8.90 -21.33
C ASP A 140 -3.81 9.38 -22.79
N PRO A 141 -3.28 10.58 -23.09
CA PRO A 141 -3.29 11.13 -24.45
C PRO A 141 -2.50 10.35 -25.50
N THR A 142 -1.70 9.35 -25.09
CA THR A 142 -0.82 8.57 -25.95
C THR A 142 -1.30 7.14 -26.18
N VAL A 143 -2.31 6.68 -25.44
CA VAL A 143 -2.73 5.27 -25.43
C VAL A 143 -3.55 4.90 -26.67
N SER A 144 -3.26 3.75 -27.27
CA SER A 144 -4.10 3.12 -28.30
C SER A 144 -5.17 2.21 -27.70
N LEU A 145 -6.18 1.83 -28.48
CA LEU A 145 -7.21 0.89 -28.02
C LEU A 145 -6.61 -0.48 -27.67
N GLU A 146 -5.62 -0.95 -28.44
CA GLU A 146 -4.90 -2.19 -28.20
C GLU A 146 -4.18 -2.14 -26.85
N GLN A 147 -3.49 -1.04 -26.56
CA GLN A 147 -2.80 -0.84 -25.28
C GLN A 147 -3.77 -0.79 -24.09
N VAL A 148 -4.97 -0.24 -24.25
CA VAL A 148 -6.03 -0.31 -23.22
C VAL A 148 -6.43 -1.77 -22.97
N ILE A 149 -6.59 -2.57 -24.03
CA ILE A 149 -6.93 -4.00 -23.92
C ILE A 149 -5.80 -4.78 -23.23
N ASP A 150 -4.54 -4.53 -23.59
CA ASP A 150 -3.38 -5.19 -22.98
C ASP A 150 -3.31 -4.91 -21.48
N ASN A 151 -3.44 -3.65 -21.08
CA ASN A 151 -3.56 -3.27 -19.68
C ASN A 151 -4.72 -3.98 -18.97
N TYR A 152 -5.89 -4.05 -19.61
CA TYR A 152 -7.06 -4.71 -19.05
C TYR A 152 -6.85 -6.22 -18.84
N ILE A 153 -6.15 -6.89 -19.76
CA ILE A 153 -5.80 -8.31 -19.62
C ILE A 153 -4.92 -8.52 -18.37
N GLU A 154 -3.95 -7.63 -18.16
CA GLU A 154 -3.03 -7.71 -17.01
C GLU A 154 -3.72 -7.48 -15.67
N LEU A 155 -4.81 -6.70 -15.61
CA LEU A 155 -5.58 -6.49 -14.37
C LEU A 155 -6.07 -7.79 -13.73
N LYS A 156 -6.15 -8.91 -14.48
CA LYS A 156 -6.48 -10.23 -13.94
C LYS A 156 -5.48 -10.75 -12.90
N ILE A 157 -4.25 -10.20 -12.86
CA ILE A 157 -3.25 -10.55 -11.85
C ILE A 157 -3.57 -9.94 -10.48
N VAL A 158 -4.30 -8.82 -10.48
CA VAL A 158 -4.63 -8.08 -9.26
C VAL A 158 -5.40 -9.04 -8.35
N PRO A 159 -4.90 -9.28 -7.12
CA PRO A 159 -5.62 -10.11 -6.17
C PRO A 159 -7.05 -9.57 -6.06
N PRO A 160 -8.08 -10.44 -6.07
CA PRO A 160 -9.43 -9.94 -5.89
C PRO A 160 -9.44 -9.10 -4.63
N LEU A 161 -9.95 -7.88 -4.76
CA LEU A 161 -10.28 -7.02 -3.65
C LEU A 161 -10.94 -7.94 -2.62
N ILE A 162 -10.26 -8.17 -1.49
CA ILE A 162 -10.95 -8.66 -0.29
C ILE A 162 -11.72 -7.41 0.13
N LEU A 163 -12.81 -7.14 -0.61
CA LEU A 163 -13.79 -6.12 -0.35
C LEU A 163 -14.08 -6.33 1.11
N LEU A 164 -13.59 -5.38 1.92
CA LEU A 164 -13.48 -5.51 3.36
C LEU A 164 -14.65 -6.36 3.81
N LYS A 165 -14.34 -7.56 4.34
CA LYS A 165 -15.27 -8.27 5.22
C LYS A 165 -15.45 -7.38 6.44
N THR A 166 -16.05 -6.20 6.24
CA THR A 166 -16.99 -5.63 7.18
C THR A 166 -17.90 -6.79 7.49
N SER A 167 -17.92 -7.12 8.77
CA SER A 167 -18.57 -8.27 9.35
C SER A 167 -20.05 -8.25 9.00
N ARG A 168 -20.39 -8.79 7.82
CA ARG A 168 -21.70 -9.32 7.42
C ARG A 168 -21.53 -10.01 6.05
N PRO A 169 -21.77 -11.33 5.93
CA PRO A 169 -21.88 -11.94 4.61
C PRO A 169 -23.05 -11.28 3.87
N PHE A 170 -22.82 -10.88 2.61
CA PHE A 170 -23.91 -10.69 1.67
C PHE A 170 -24.63 -12.04 1.54
N GLN A 171 -25.74 -12.21 2.25
CA GLN A 171 -26.70 -13.25 1.91
C GLN A 171 -27.28 -12.86 0.55
N CYS A 172 -26.97 -13.64 -0.48
CA CYS A 172 -27.72 -13.61 -1.72
C CYS A 172 -29.17 -13.95 -1.38
N ILE A 173 -30.04 -12.95 -1.40
CA ILE A 173 -31.48 -13.15 -1.38
C ILE A 173 -31.84 -13.64 -2.78
N GLY A 174 -32.37 -14.86 -2.88
CA GLY A 174 -33.09 -15.33 -4.05
C GLY A 174 -32.55 -16.59 -4.70
N GLN A 175 -32.82 -17.74 -4.10
CA GLN A 175 -33.36 -18.89 -4.82
C GLN A 175 -34.37 -19.61 -3.92
N SER A 176 -35.65 -19.35 -4.18
CA SER A 176 -36.79 -20.23 -3.92
C SER A 176 -37.91 -19.83 -4.88
#